data_AF-A0A2V9PYZ4-F1
#
_entry.id   AF-A0A2V9PYZ4-F1
#
_cell.length_a   1.000
_cell.length_b   1.000
_cell.length_c   1.000
_cell.angle_alpha   90.00
_cell.angle_beta   90.00
_cell.angle_gamma   90.00
#
_symmetry.space_group_name_H-M   'P 1'
#
loop_
_entity.id
_entity.type
_entity.pdbx_description
1 polymer ?
#
loop_
_entity_poly.entity_id
_entity_poly.type
_entity_poly.pdbx_seq_one_letter_code
_entity_poly.pdbx_strand_id
1 'polypeptide(L)'
;MNAQAMMERFEMRLGQSVLEDLDAWRARQGDLPSRSEAVRRLVEAGLAESGERRNIKLGDGEKLILVMLCQLFKQLKLKSEIDPAFLEEVIHGGHYWALDWEYPGIFHGHEDARTVVSEVVNILDMWSFLERGFGELSKKDKDRVAAEAEPFGKHVVFAGFDGNNVGEYMSIARFLIHELDRFSEFEGRDLNAHMPTLDAHRRMFSVFERIRANLTGRDLNAAEIIEILKAKLHPSRRKS
;
A
#
# COMPACT_ATOMS: atom_id res chain seq x y z
N MET A 1 -19.97 -5.13 42.21
CA MET A 1 -18.96 -6.20 42.05
C MET A 1 -17.68 -5.56 41.57
N ASN A 2 -16.65 -5.54 42.41
CA ASN A 2 -15.34 -4.96 42.07
C ASN A 2 -14.59 -5.94 41.17
N ALA A 3 -14.51 -5.63 39.88
CA ALA A 3 -13.49 -6.22 39.02
C ALA A 3 -12.16 -5.53 39.36
N GLN A 4 -11.35 -6.15 40.23
CA GLN A 4 -9.92 -5.89 40.19
C GLN A 4 -9.45 -6.27 38.79
N ALA A 5 -9.17 -5.27 37.95
CA ALA A 5 -8.57 -5.47 36.65
C ALA A 5 -7.29 -6.30 36.84
N MET A 6 -7.27 -7.53 36.34
CA MET A 6 -6.09 -8.38 36.42
C MET A 6 -5.02 -7.73 35.53
N MET A 7 -4.04 -7.08 36.16
CA MET A 7 -2.87 -6.57 35.45
C MET A 7 -2.01 -7.77 35.03
N GLU A 8 -1.88 -8.00 33.73
CA GLU A 8 -1.00 -9.03 33.18
C GLU A 8 0.46 -8.56 33.28
N ARG A 9 1.34 -9.44 33.76
CA ARG A 9 2.79 -9.16 33.81
C ARG A 9 3.43 -9.62 32.50
N PHE A 10 4.01 -8.66 31.79
CA PHE A 10 4.78 -8.89 30.57
C PHE A 10 6.23 -8.42 30.80
N GLU A 11 7.20 -9.28 30.50
CA GLU A 11 8.63 -8.94 30.55
C GLU A 11 9.13 -8.50 29.18
N MET A 12 9.85 -7.37 29.13
CA MET A 12 10.38 -6.78 27.91
C MET A 12 11.87 -6.49 28.07
N ARG A 13 12.65 -6.78 27.01
CA ARG A 13 14.05 -6.35 26.91
C ARG A 13 14.12 -5.12 26.00
N LEU A 14 14.63 -4.03 26.54
CA LEU A 14 14.85 -2.78 25.81
C LEU A 14 16.35 -2.58 25.57
N GLY A 15 16.68 -2.00 24.43
CA GLY A 15 18.05 -1.55 24.16
C GLY A 15 18.48 -0.44 25.12
N GLN A 16 19.79 -0.32 25.35
CA GLN A 16 20.36 0.66 26.27
C GLN A 16 19.97 2.11 25.90
N SER A 17 19.97 2.45 24.61
CA SER A 17 19.55 3.78 24.13
C SER A 17 18.09 4.09 24.49
N VAL A 18 17.19 3.11 24.33
CA VAL A 18 15.77 3.27 24.66
C VAL A 18 15.57 3.48 26.17
N LEU A 19 16.37 2.82 27.01
CA LEU A 19 16.34 3.02 28.46
C LEU A 19 16.79 4.44 28.85
N GLU A 20 17.80 4.98 28.17
CA GLU A 20 18.29 6.34 28.38
C GLU A 20 17.24 7.38 27.97
N ASP A 21 16.61 7.20 26.81
CA ASP A 21 15.52 8.07 26.35
C ASP A 21 14.32 8.01 27.30
N LEU A 22 13.96 6.82 27.78
CA LEU A 22 12.91 6.62 28.75
C LEU A 22 13.22 7.36 30.07
N ASP A 23 14.45 7.27 30.57
CA ASP A 23 14.87 7.97 31.79
C ASP A 23 14.88 9.49 31.62
N ALA A 24 15.32 9.99 30.45
CA ALA A 24 15.25 11.40 30.11
C ALA A 24 13.80 11.91 30.05
N TRP A 25 12.87 11.10 29.51
CA TRP A 25 11.44 11.43 29.49
C TRP A 25 10.84 11.43 30.90
N ARG A 26 11.18 10.44 31.73
CA ARG A 26 10.74 10.31 33.13
C ARG A 26 11.14 11.52 33.96
N ALA A 27 12.37 12.00 33.78
CA ALA A 27 12.91 13.15 34.52
C ALA A 27 12.15 14.46 34.25
N ARG A 28 11.39 14.54 33.15
CA ARG A 28 10.57 15.71 32.79
C ARG A 28 9.16 15.65 33.39
N GLN A 29 8.76 14.52 33.98
CA GLN A 29 7.44 14.36 34.58
C GLN A 29 7.46 14.86 36.02
N GLY A 30 6.40 15.56 36.44
CA GLY A 30 6.31 16.13 37.80
C GLY A 30 6.28 15.09 38.92
N ASP A 31 5.87 13.85 38.62
CA ASP A 31 5.76 12.73 39.57
C ASP A 31 6.91 11.72 39.49
N LEU A 32 7.85 11.90 38.55
CA LEU A 32 9.02 11.04 38.32
C LEU A 32 8.64 9.53 38.33
N PRO A 33 7.84 9.06 37.37
CA PRO A 33 7.26 7.71 37.41
C PRO A 33 8.35 6.62 37.36
N SER A 34 8.03 5.40 37.79
CA SER A 34 8.92 4.25 37.59
C SER A 34 9.12 3.95 36.09
N ARG A 35 10.16 3.20 35.72
CA ARG A 35 10.34 2.82 34.29
C ARG A 35 9.14 2.06 33.74
N SER A 36 8.57 1.14 34.52
CA SER A 36 7.37 0.38 34.12
C SER A 36 6.16 1.29 33.91
N GLU A 37 5.96 2.26 34.79
CA GLU A 37 4.86 3.22 34.68
C GLU A 37 5.06 4.18 33.49
N ALA A 38 6.31 4.60 33.24
CA ALA A 38 6.64 5.40 32.08
C ALA A 38 6.40 4.65 30.77
N VAL A 39 6.81 3.39 30.68
CA VAL A 39 6.53 2.52 29.53
C VAL A 39 5.02 2.37 29.34
N ARG A 40 4.25 2.12 30.41
CA ARG A 40 2.79 2.03 30.32
C ARG A 40 2.18 3.31 29.74
N ARG A 41 2.53 4.49 30.28
CA ARG A 41 2.01 5.78 29.82
C ARG A 41 2.36 6.06 28.36
N LEU A 42 3.60 5.76 27.97
CA LEU A 42 4.06 5.96 26.59
C LEU A 42 3.36 5.00 25.61
N VAL A 43 3.15 3.74 26.01
CA VAL A 43 2.39 2.76 25.22
C VAL A 43 0.92 3.19 25.11
N GLU A 44 0.29 3.62 26.20
CA GLU A 44 -1.09 4.13 26.17
C GLU A 44 -1.23 5.38 25.30
N ALA A 45 -0.27 6.30 25.38
CA ALA A 45 -0.22 7.47 24.50
C ALA A 45 -0.05 7.07 23.03
N GLY A 46 0.87 6.16 22.73
CA GLY A 46 1.09 5.64 21.37
C GLY A 46 -0.13 4.87 20.83
N LEU A 47 -0.82 4.09 21.66
CA LEU A 47 -2.03 3.37 21.29
C LEU A 47 -3.23 4.30 21.08
N ALA A 48 -3.33 5.37 21.88
CA ALA A 48 -4.33 6.42 21.68
C ALA A 48 -4.08 7.21 20.39
N GLU A 49 -2.83 7.35 19.97
CA GLU A 49 -2.46 7.91 18.67
C GLU A 49 -2.64 6.93 17.50
N SER A 50 -2.57 5.61 17.76
CA SER A 50 -2.73 4.57 16.74
C SER A 50 -4.17 4.09 16.54
N GLY A 51 -5.15 4.61 17.30
CA GLY A 51 -6.55 4.21 17.19
C GLY A 51 -7.21 4.65 15.86
N GLU A 52 -8.12 3.82 15.33
CA GLU A 52 -8.78 3.85 14.01
C GLU A 52 -9.55 5.14 13.61
N ARG A 53 -9.44 6.21 14.37
CA ARG A 53 -9.77 7.57 13.93
C ARG A 53 -8.59 8.45 14.29
N ARG A 54 -7.69 8.66 13.33
CA ARG A 54 -6.66 9.70 13.43
C ARG A 54 -7.39 11.04 13.55
N ASN A 55 -7.76 11.44 14.77
CA ASN A 55 -8.23 12.81 15.01
C ASN A 55 -7.08 13.73 14.63
N ILE A 56 -7.31 14.61 13.67
CA ILE A 56 -6.29 15.58 13.24
C ILE A 56 -5.87 16.40 14.46
N LYS A 57 -4.59 16.32 14.81
CA LYS A 57 -3.96 17.13 15.85
C LYS A 57 -3.00 18.09 15.18
N LEU A 58 -3.19 19.37 15.46
CA LEU A 58 -2.27 20.43 15.04
C LEU A 58 -1.61 21.01 16.29
N GLY A 59 -0.28 21.02 16.32
CA GLY A 59 0.52 21.74 17.31
C GLY A 59 0.42 23.25 17.12
N ASP A 60 0.72 24.02 18.16
CA ASP A 60 0.58 25.49 18.10
C ASP A 60 1.49 26.13 17.02
N GLY A 61 2.67 25.56 16.79
CA GLY A 61 3.53 25.96 15.68
C GLY A 61 2.93 25.68 14.30
N GLU A 62 2.28 24.52 14.12
CA GLU A 62 1.61 24.15 12.86
C GLU A 62 0.41 25.05 12.60
N LYS A 63 -0.38 25.36 13.65
CA LYS A 63 -1.50 26.33 13.55
C LYS A 63 -1.01 27.68 13.06
N LEU A 64 0.09 28.20 13.63
CA LEU A 64 0.66 29.47 13.22
C LEU A 64 1.12 29.44 11.74
N ILE A 65 1.82 28.38 11.34
CA ILE A 65 2.27 28.20 9.94
C ILE A 65 1.08 28.15 8.99
N LEU A 66 0.04 27.36 9.30
CA LEU A 66 -1.15 27.22 8.46
C LEU A 66 -1.93 28.52 8.33
N VAL A 67 -2.12 29.28 9.43
CA VAL A 67 -2.77 30.59 9.39
C VAL A 67 -1.97 31.58 8.55
N MET A 68 -0.63 31.61 8.69
CA MET A 68 0.21 32.46 7.84
C MET A 68 0.10 32.08 6.36
N LEU A 69 0.05 30.78 6.03
CA LEU A 69 -0.17 30.32 4.65
C LEU A 69 -1.56 30.73 4.14
N CYS A 70 -2.61 30.59 4.95
CA CYS A 70 -3.96 31.02 4.57
C CYS A 70 -4.01 32.52 4.23
N GLN A 71 -3.35 33.35 5.05
CA GLN A 71 -3.22 34.78 4.79
C GLN A 71 -2.48 35.07 3.48
N LEU A 72 -1.40 34.35 3.18
CA LEU A 72 -0.67 34.48 1.91
C LEU A 72 -1.57 34.13 0.72
N PHE A 73 -2.30 33.01 0.77
CA PHE A 73 -3.24 32.62 -0.29
C PHE A 73 -4.32 33.68 -0.52
N LYS A 74 -4.88 34.24 0.55
CA LYS A 74 -5.88 35.32 0.48
C LYS A 74 -5.29 36.62 -0.09
N GLN A 75 -4.12 37.06 0.37
CA GLN A 75 -3.48 38.30 -0.09
C GLN A 75 -3.06 38.23 -1.56
N LEU A 76 -2.52 37.09 -1.98
CA LEU A 76 -2.11 36.84 -3.36
C LEU A 76 -3.27 36.45 -4.28
N LYS A 77 -4.49 36.30 -3.72
CA LYS A 77 -5.72 35.90 -4.44
C LYS A 77 -5.53 34.61 -5.23
N LEU A 78 -4.80 33.66 -4.65
CA LEU A 78 -4.55 32.37 -5.27
C LEU A 78 -5.80 31.51 -5.24
N LYS A 79 -6.03 30.76 -6.31
CA LYS A 79 -7.01 29.67 -6.30
C LYS A 79 -6.35 28.45 -5.64
N SER A 80 -7.10 27.81 -4.77
CA SER A 80 -6.67 26.63 -4.03
C SER A 80 -7.83 25.65 -3.97
N GLU A 81 -7.51 24.36 -3.98
CA GLU A 81 -8.47 23.30 -3.69
C GLU A 81 -8.87 23.31 -2.21
N ILE A 82 -7.94 23.70 -1.33
CA ILE A 82 -8.20 23.93 0.09
C ILE A 82 -8.67 25.37 0.28
N ASP A 83 -9.84 25.56 0.89
CA ASP A 83 -10.35 26.88 1.24
C ASP A 83 -9.61 27.46 2.45
N PRO A 84 -8.83 28.55 2.28
CA PRO A 84 -8.11 29.19 3.38
C PRO A 84 -9.02 29.80 4.44
N ALA A 85 -10.24 30.22 4.09
CA ALA A 85 -11.19 30.77 5.07
C ALA A 85 -11.73 29.67 5.98
N PHE A 86 -12.13 28.54 5.40
CA PHE A 86 -12.56 27.38 6.17
C PHE A 86 -11.46 26.86 7.11
N LEU A 87 -10.22 26.75 6.63
CA LEU A 87 -9.11 26.25 7.45
C LEU A 87 -8.80 27.16 8.66
N GLU A 88 -8.90 28.49 8.51
CA GLU A 88 -8.76 29.42 9.63
C GLU A 88 -9.87 29.25 10.67
N GLU A 89 -11.14 29.10 10.26
CA GLU A 89 -12.26 28.85 11.17
C GLU A 89 -12.07 27.54 11.95
N VAL A 90 -11.63 26.48 11.26
CA VAL A 90 -11.29 25.21 11.90
C VAL A 90 -10.21 25.38 12.96
N ILE A 91 -9.13 26.13 12.66
CA ILE A 91 -8.01 26.33 13.58
C ILE A 91 -8.43 27.19 14.78
N HIS A 92 -9.14 28.30 14.56
CA HIS A 92 -9.59 29.21 15.62
C HIS A 92 -10.63 28.54 16.54
N GLY A 93 -11.57 27.78 15.96
CA GLY A 93 -12.64 27.10 16.70
C GLY A 93 -12.25 25.74 17.30
N GLY A 94 -11.09 25.19 16.91
CA GLY A 94 -10.66 23.84 17.30
C GLY A 94 -11.50 22.73 16.68
N HIS A 95 -12.13 22.97 15.52
CA HIS A 95 -13.05 22.05 14.85
C HIS A 95 -12.33 21.07 13.90
N TYR A 96 -11.22 20.45 14.34
CA TYR A 96 -10.34 19.66 13.46
C TYR A 96 -11.02 18.47 12.78
N TRP A 97 -12.08 17.92 13.40
CA TRP A 97 -12.92 16.88 12.82
C TRP A 97 -13.55 17.29 11.47
N ALA A 98 -13.73 18.59 11.22
CA ALA A 98 -14.37 19.08 10.01
C ALA A 98 -13.46 18.92 8.78
N LEU A 99 -12.13 18.79 8.98
CA LEU A 99 -11.19 18.54 7.89
C LEU A 99 -11.36 17.13 7.30
N ASP A 100 -11.65 16.13 8.15
CA ASP A 100 -11.97 14.78 7.68
C ASP A 100 -13.24 14.76 6.81
N TRP A 101 -14.19 15.65 7.10
CA TRP A 101 -15.47 15.74 6.41
C TRP A 101 -15.38 16.53 5.11
N GLU A 102 -14.69 17.67 5.14
CA GLU A 102 -14.55 18.55 3.99
C GLU A 102 -13.52 18.02 2.98
N TYR A 103 -12.43 17.41 3.48
CA TYR A 103 -11.31 16.94 2.65
C TYR A 103 -11.04 15.44 2.83
N PRO A 104 -12.02 14.56 2.57
CA PRO A 104 -11.86 13.12 2.75
C PRO A 104 -10.76 12.53 1.86
N GLY A 105 -10.46 13.15 0.71
CA GLY A 105 -9.34 12.74 -0.16
C GLY A 105 -7.94 12.96 0.43
N ILE A 106 -7.81 13.80 1.46
CA ILE A 106 -6.54 14.04 2.16
C ILE A 106 -6.52 13.31 3.51
N PHE A 107 -7.66 13.29 4.19
CA PHE A 107 -7.79 12.75 5.53
C PHE A 107 -8.60 11.45 5.59
N HIS A 108 -8.47 10.58 4.58
CA HIS A 108 -9.13 9.26 4.57
C HIS A 108 -8.50 8.24 5.54
N GLY A 109 -7.34 8.55 6.14
CA GLY A 109 -6.66 7.65 7.08
C GLY A 109 -6.18 6.33 6.48
N HIS A 110 -6.19 6.22 5.15
CA HIS A 110 -5.68 5.07 4.38
C HIS A 110 -4.32 5.41 3.79
N GLU A 111 -3.38 4.47 3.88
CA GLU A 111 -2.09 4.54 3.21
C GLU A 111 -1.84 3.15 2.63
N ASP A 112 -1.39 3.10 1.37
CA ASP A 112 -1.13 1.82 0.71
C ASP A 112 -0.01 1.07 1.46
N ALA A 113 -0.29 -0.19 1.83
CA ALA A 113 0.71 -0.99 2.50
C ALA A 113 1.89 -1.27 1.56
N ARG A 114 3.13 -1.06 2.04
CA ARG A 114 4.35 -1.28 1.23
C ARG A 114 4.42 -2.68 0.60
N THR A 115 3.91 -3.69 1.32
CA THR A 115 3.82 -5.07 0.83
C THR A 115 2.88 -5.19 -0.37
N VAL A 116 1.74 -4.50 -0.34
CA VAL A 116 0.78 -4.47 -1.45
C VAL A 116 1.37 -3.75 -2.66
N VAL A 117 2.01 -2.59 -2.47
CA VAL A 117 2.70 -1.87 -3.56
C VAL A 117 3.75 -2.77 -4.23
N SER A 118 4.56 -3.45 -3.41
CA SER A 118 5.59 -4.38 -3.90
C SER A 118 4.98 -5.56 -4.66
N GLU A 119 3.85 -6.09 -4.19
CA GLU A 119 3.12 -7.17 -4.86
C GLU A 119 2.59 -6.71 -6.23
N VAL A 120 1.98 -5.52 -6.32
CA VAL A 120 1.49 -4.96 -7.59
C VAL A 120 2.64 -4.78 -8.59
N VAL A 121 3.76 -4.19 -8.17
CA VAL A 121 4.95 -4.01 -9.02
C VAL A 121 5.46 -5.36 -9.54
N ASN A 122 5.54 -6.37 -8.67
CA ASN A 122 5.98 -7.71 -9.04
C ASN A 122 5.03 -8.41 -10.03
N ILE A 123 3.72 -8.21 -9.89
CA ILE A 123 2.72 -8.75 -10.81
C ILE A 123 2.83 -8.06 -12.18
N LEU A 124 2.93 -6.72 -12.21
CA LEU A 124 3.09 -5.98 -13.45
C LEU A 124 4.39 -6.37 -14.17
N ASP A 125 5.52 -6.49 -13.46
CA ASP A 125 6.79 -6.93 -14.04
C ASP A 125 6.70 -8.32 -14.66
N MET A 126 6.13 -9.29 -13.93
CA MET A 126 5.90 -10.63 -14.47
C MET A 126 5.09 -10.58 -15.78
N TRP A 127 4.02 -9.78 -15.83
CA TRP A 127 3.22 -9.65 -17.03
C TRP A 127 3.94 -8.94 -18.18
N SER A 128 4.77 -7.95 -17.88
CA SER A 128 5.63 -7.30 -18.89
C SER A 128 6.55 -8.31 -19.56
N PHE A 129 7.18 -9.19 -18.79
CA PHE A 129 7.99 -10.28 -19.35
C PHE A 129 7.17 -11.32 -20.11
N LEU A 130 5.99 -11.69 -19.62
CA LEU A 130 5.11 -12.65 -20.29
C LEU A 130 4.63 -12.14 -21.64
N GLU A 131 4.12 -10.91 -21.72
CA GLU A 131 3.60 -10.35 -22.96
C GLU A 131 4.71 -10.10 -23.98
N ARG A 132 5.86 -9.55 -23.54
CA ARG A 132 7.01 -9.31 -24.40
C ARG A 132 7.58 -10.62 -24.95
N GLY A 133 7.91 -11.55 -24.06
CA GLY A 133 8.45 -12.86 -24.44
C GLY A 133 7.50 -13.63 -25.36
N PHE A 134 6.20 -13.66 -25.05
CA PHE A 134 5.21 -14.29 -25.93
C PHE A 134 5.11 -13.59 -27.28
N GLY A 135 5.16 -12.25 -27.31
CA GLY A 135 5.15 -11.45 -28.53
C GLY A 135 6.27 -11.83 -29.51
N GLU A 136 7.47 -12.08 -28.99
CA GLU A 136 8.67 -12.41 -29.76
C GLU A 136 8.79 -13.88 -30.19
N LEU A 137 7.96 -14.77 -29.64
CA LEU A 137 7.99 -16.19 -30.00
C LEU A 137 7.68 -16.44 -31.49
N SER A 138 8.34 -17.46 -32.02
CA SER A 138 8.02 -18.03 -33.33
C SER A 138 6.58 -18.57 -33.36
N LYS A 139 5.99 -18.69 -34.57
CA LYS A 139 4.64 -19.27 -34.70
C LYS A 139 4.56 -20.69 -34.11
N LYS A 140 5.59 -21.51 -34.34
CA LYS A 140 5.69 -22.87 -33.78
C LYS A 140 5.65 -22.86 -32.24
N ASP A 141 6.35 -21.92 -31.63
CA ASP A 141 6.40 -21.80 -30.17
C ASP A 141 5.10 -21.23 -29.60
N LYS A 142 4.44 -20.29 -30.29
CA LYS A 142 3.11 -19.80 -29.91
C LYS A 142 2.07 -20.93 -29.97
N ASP A 143 2.09 -21.75 -31.02
CA ASP A 143 1.21 -22.92 -31.15
C ASP A 143 1.46 -23.94 -30.02
N ARG A 144 2.73 -24.13 -29.63
CA ARG A 144 3.10 -24.97 -28.49
C ARG A 144 2.57 -24.41 -27.17
N VAL A 145 2.73 -23.11 -26.90
CA VAL A 145 2.19 -22.45 -25.70
C VAL A 145 0.67 -22.59 -25.65
N ALA A 146 -0.02 -22.37 -26.78
CA ALA A 146 -1.47 -22.51 -26.88
C ALA A 146 -1.97 -23.92 -26.55
N ALA A 147 -1.23 -24.96 -26.97
CA ALA A 147 -1.58 -26.36 -26.71
C ALA A 147 -1.25 -26.80 -25.27
N GLU A 148 -0.07 -26.44 -24.77
CA GLU A 148 0.41 -26.95 -23.48
C GLU A 148 -0.12 -26.17 -22.27
N ALA A 149 -0.45 -24.88 -22.44
CA ALA A 149 -0.93 -24.00 -21.38
C ALA A 149 -2.43 -23.69 -21.48
N GLU A 150 -3.22 -24.58 -22.07
CA GLU A 150 -4.69 -24.42 -22.14
C GLU A 150 -5.29 -24.23 -20.71
N PRO A 151 -6.24 -23.29 -20.51
CA PRO A 151 -6.86 -22.40 -21.50
C PRO A 151 -6.15 -21.06 -21.73
N PHE A 152 -5.02 -20.81 -21.06
CA PHE A 152 -4.40 -19.48 -20.99
C PHE A 152 -3.36 -19.21 -22.09
N GLY A 153 -2.91 -20.24 -22.81
CA GLY A 153 -1.82 -20.12 -23.79
C GLY A 153 -2.18 -19.43 -25.12
N LYS A 154 -3.47 -19.22 -25.43
CA LYS A 154 -3.89 -18.55 -26.67
C LYS A 154 -3.84 -17.03 -26.58
N HIS A 155 -4.12 -16.48 -25.39
CA HIS A 155 -4.17 -15.05 -25.13
C HIS A 155 -3.38 -14.75 -23.86
N VAL A 156 -2.07 -14.57 -24.02
CA VAL A 156 -1.15 -14.21 -22.94
C VAL A 156 -1.17 -12.70 -22.80
N VAL A 157 -2.17 -12.19 -22.08
CA VAL A 157 -2.39 -10.76 -21.84
C VAL A 157 -2.79 -10.56 -20.38
N PHE A 158 -2.28 -9.49 -19.78
CA PHE A 158 -2.65 -9.04 -18.45
C PHE A 158 -4.11 -8.59 -18.43
N ALA A 159 -4.92 -9.30 -17.64
CA ALA A 159 -6.36 -9.05 -17.53
C ALA A 159 -6.72 -8.02 -16.45
N GLY A 160 -5.75 -7.55 -15.66
CA GLY A 160 -6.00 -6.64 -14.54
C GLY A 160 -6.34 -7.33 -13.20
N PHE A 161 -6.88 -6.55 -12.29
CA PHE A 161 -7.26 -6.94 -10.93
C PHE A 161 -8.79 -6.96 -10.76
N ASP A 162 -9.29 -7.64 -9.74
CA ASP A 162 -10.71 -7.57 -9.38
C ASP A 162 -11.02 -6.21 -8.71
N GLY A 163 -11.61 -5.29 -9.47
CA GLY A 163 -11.94 -3.95 -8.96
C GLY A 163 -12.99 -3.95 -7.84
N ASN A 164 -13.77 -5.01 -7.68
CA ASN A 164 -14.85 -5.06 -6.68
C ASN A 164 -14.35 -5.50 -5.29
N ASN A 165 -13.40 -6.44 -5.25
CA ASN A 165 -12.90 -7.02 -4.00
C ASN A 165 -11.48 -6.58 -3.65
N VAL A 166 -10.73 -6.06 -4.63
CA VAL A 166 -9.30 -5.73 -4.50
C VAL A 166 -8.99 -4.36 -5.12
N GLY A 167 -9.85 -3.38 -4.82
CA GLY A 167 -9.76 -2.01 -5.38
C GLY A 167 -8.41 -1.32 -5.13
N GLU A 168 -7.75 -1.61 -4.00
CA GLU A 168 -6.41 -1.07 -3.66
C GLU A 168 -5.35 -1.44 -4.71
N TYR A 169 -5.31 -2.70 -5.18
CA TYR A 169 -4.31 -3.15 -6.14
C TYR A 169 -4.49 -2.49 -7.50
N MET A 170 -5.75 -2.32 -7.92
CA MET A 170 -6.08 -1.63 -9.17
C MET A 170 -5.72 -0.14 -9.07
N SER A 171 -5.99 0.50 -7.92
CA SER A 171 -5.62 1.89 -7.67
C SER A 171 -4.12 2.10 -7.78
N ILE A 172 -3.32 1.27 -7.11
CA ILE A 172 -1.85 1.30 -7.15
C ILE A 172 -1.34 1.09 -8.58
N ALA A 173 -1.89 0.09 -9.30
CA ALA A 173 -1.48 -0.17 -10.67
C ALA A 173 -1.76 1.02 -11.59
N ARG A 174 -2.94 1.64 -11.46
CA ARG A 174 -3.32 2.85 -12.19
C ARG A 174 -2.36 4.00 -11.88
N PHE A 175 -2.03 4.21 -10.61
CA PHE A 175 -1.11 5.26 -10.19
C PHE A 175 0.31 5.05 -10.76
N LEU A 176 0.82 3.81 -10.71
CA LEU A 176 2.11 3.46 -11.32
C LEU A 176 2.14 3.74 -12.82
N ILE A 177 1.07 3.39 -13.54
CA ILE A 177 0.98 3.52 -15.01
C ILE A 177 0.80 4.96 -15.45
N HIS A 178 -0.16 5.68 -14.88
CA HIS A 178 -0.58 6.99 -15.40
C HIS A 178 0.09 8.19 -14.71
N GLU A 179 0.48 8.05 -13.44
CA GLU A 179 1.04 9.18 -12.67
C GLU A 179 2.56 9.10 -12.55
N LEU A 180 3.14 7.89 -12.62
CA LEU A 180 4.59 7.67 -12.49
C LEU A 180 5.28 7.20 -13.79
N ASP A 181 4.53 7.07 -14.88
CA ASP A 181 5.03 6.59 -16.19
C ASP A 181 5.81 5.27 -16.08
N ARG A 182 5.34 4.33 -15.24
CA ARG A 182 5.92 2.98 -15.08
C ARG A 182 5.01 1.95 -15.72
N PHE A 183 5.58 0.93 -16.36
CA PHE A 183 4.79 -0.10 -17.06
C PHE A 183 3.84 0.48 -18.13
N SER A 184 4.32 1.46 -18.90
CA SER A 184 3.54 2.18 -19.91
C SER A 184 3.03 1.28 -21.05
N GLU A 185 3.58 0.07 -21.22
CA GLU A 185 3.00 -0.95 -22.10
C GLU A 185 1.56 -1.37 -21.74
N PHE A 186 1.11 -1.06 -20.51
CA PHE A 186 -0.25 -1.28 -20.03
C PHE A 186 -1.14 -0.03 -20.09
N GLU A 187 -0.62 1.10 -20.57
CA GLU A 187 -1.40 2.34 -20.68
C GLU A 187 -2.61 2.17 -21.63
N GLY A 188 -3.72 2.81 -21.28
CA GLY A 188 -4.96 2.78 -22.06
C GLY A 188 -5.76 1.47 -21.97
N ARG A 189 -5.30 0.50 -21.17
CA ARG A 189 -6.01 -0.78 -20.95
C ARG A 189 -7.03 -0.67 -19.81
N ASP A 190 -8.07 -1.49 -19.88
CA ASP A 190 -8.93 -1.73 -18.72
C ASP A 190 -8.22 -2.64 -17.73
N LEU A 191 -7.97 -2.15 -16.52
CA LEU A 191 -7.31 -2.89 -15.43
C LEU A 191 -8.31 -3.62 -14.54
N ASN A 192 -9.61 -3.57 -14.83
CA ASN A 192 -10.62 -4.30 -14.09
C ASN A 192 -10.94 -5.64 -14.76
N ALA A 193 -10.48 -6.73 -14.13
CA ALA A 193 -10.72 -8.08 -14.61
C ALA A 193 -12.18 -8.54 -14.43
N HIS A 194 -12.97 -7.85 -13.58
CA HIS A 194 -14.33 -8.26 -13.18
C HIS A 194 -14.44 -9.68 -12.61
N MET A 195 -13.31 -10.27 -12.18
CA MET A 195 -13.24 -11.60 -11.57
C MET A 195 -12.01 -11.70 -10.64
N PRO A 196 -12.01 -12.58 -9.63
CA PRO A 196 -10.85 -12.76 -8.75
C PRO A 196 -9.62 -13.26 -9.52
N THR A 197 -8.58 -12.42 -9.62
CA THR A 197 -7.32 -12.76 -10.30
C THR A 197 -6.11 -12.85 -9.37
N LEU A 198 -6.18 -12.29 -8.16
CA LEU A 198 -5.02 -12.11 -7.29
C LEU A 198 -4.33 -13.43 -6.90
N ASP A 199 -5.08 -14.44 -6.46
CA ASP A 199 -4.49 -15.74 -6.11
C ASP A 199 -3.87 -16.45 -7.31
N ALA A 200 -4.41 -16.23 -8.51
CA ALA A 200 -3.80 -16.71 -9.74
C ALA A 200 -2.47 -16.00 -10.02
N HIS A 201 -2.44 -14.67 -9.91
CA HIS A 201 -1.22 -13.89 -10.06
C HIS A 201 -0.14 -14.30 -9.05
N ARG A 202 -0.50 -14.50 -7.78
CA ARG A 202 0.43 -14.99 -6.75
C ARG A 202 1.08 -16.32 -7.12
N ARG A 203 0.29 -17.30 -7.58
CA ARG A 203 0.82 -18.61 -8.01
C ARG A 203 1.74 -18.49 -9.22
N MET A 204 1.37 -17.67 -10.20
CA MET A 204 2.21 -17.39 -11.36
C MET A 204 3.52 -16.73 -10.93
N PHE A 205 3.45 -15.73 -10.06
CA PHE A 205 4.61 -15.00 -9.58
C PHE A 205 5.59 -15.90 -8.83
N SER A 206 5.11 -16.83 -8.00
CA SER A 206 5.99 -17.79 -7.32
C SER A 206 6.83 -18.67 -8.27
N VAL A 207 6.35 -18.90 -9.50
CA VAL A 207 7.12 -19.60 -10.55
C VAL A 207 8.05 -18.61 -11.25
N PHE A 208 7.52 -17.47 -11.67
CA PHE A 208 8.29 -16.43 -12.34
C PHE A 208 9.49 -15.95 -11.51
N GLU A 209 9.33 -15.75 -10.21
CA GLU A 209 10.38 -15.29 -9.30
C GLU A 209 11.64 -16.18 -9.35
N ARG A 210 11.45 -17.49 -9.48
CA ARG A 210 12.56 -18.46 -9.61
C ARG A 210 13.28 -18.35 -10.94
N ILE A 211 12.55 -17.99 -12.00
CA ILE A 211 13.07 -17.83 -13.36
C ILE A 211 13.74 -16.46 -13.51
N ARG A 212 13.20 -15.43 -12.86
CA ARG A 212 13.58 -14.01 -12.98
C ARG A 212 15.07 -13.76 -12.81
N ALA A 213 15.72 -14.48 -11.89
CA ALA A 213 17.16 -14.40 -11.64
C ALA A 213 18.02 -14.74 -12.88
N ASN A 214 17.46 -15.50 -13.83
CA ASN A 214 18.14 -15.98 -15.05
C ASN A 214 17.70 -15.24 -16.33
N LEU A 215 16.94 -14.15 -16.22
CA LEU A 215 16.42 -13.36 -17.35
C LEU A 215 17.30 -12.15 -17.72
N THR A 216 18.50 -12.03 -17.14
CA THR A 216 19.41 -10.93 -17.47
C THR A 216 19.79 -10.95 -18.95
N GLY A 217 19.31 -9.96 -19.72
CA GLY A 217 19.62 -9.80 -21.14
C GLY A 217 18.82 -10.67 -22.10
N ARG A 218 17.71 -11.27 -21.65
CA ARG A 218 16.79 -12.04 -22.51
C ARG A 218 15.36 -12.02 -21.99
N ASP A 219 14.40 -12.35 -22.86
CA ASP A 219 13.01 -12.58 -22.46
C ASP A 219 12.71 -14.06 -22.17
N LEU A 220 11.47 -14.31 -21.74
CA LEU A 220 10.96 -15.66 -21.45
C LEU A 220 10.84 -16.49 -22.73
N ASN A 221 11.33 -17.72 -22.70
CA ASN A 221 11.11 -18.67 -23.78
C ASN A 221 9.76 -19.41 -23.63
N ALA A 222 9.37 -20.18 -24.65
CA ALA A 222 8.10 -20.90 -24.67
C ALA A 222 7.89 -21.83 -23.47
N ALA A 223 8.93 -22.54 -23.01
CA ALA A 223 8.83 -23.47 -21.89
C ALA A 223 8.58 -22.72 -20.57
N GLU A 224 9.29 -21.62 -20.35
CA GLU A 224 9.14 -20.77 -19.16
C GLU A 224 7.74 -20.12 -19.13
N ILE A 225 7.24 -19.63 -20.27
CA ILE A 225 5.87 -19.09 -20.39
C ILE A 225 4.84 -20.16 -20.05
N ILE A 226 4.99 -21.38 -20.59
CA ILE A 226 4.09 -22.51 -20.30
C ILE A 226 4.08 -22.82 -18.80
N GLU A 227 5.25 -22.85 -18.16
CA GLU A 227 5.38 -23.14 -16.73
C GLU A 227 4.62 -22.12 -15.87
N ILE A 228 4.81 -20.82 -16.16
CA ILE A 228 4.13 -19.74 -15.44
C ILE A 228 2.61 -19.80 -15.68
N LEU A 229 2.17 -19.96 -16.93
CA LEU A 229 0.73 -20.00 -17.26
C LEU A 229 0.01 -21.21 -16.66
N LYS A 230 0.66 -22.37 -16.55
CA LYS A 230 0.10 -23.54 -15.85
C LYS A 230 -0.14 -23.27 -14.36
N ALA A 231 0.67 -22.41 -13.73
CA ALA A 231 0.47 -22.04 -12.33
C ALA A 231 -0.79 -21.19 -12.10
N LYS A 232 -1.26 -20.46 -13.14
CA LYS A 232 -2.52 -19.71 -13.14
C LYS A 232 -3.72 -20.62 -12.84
N LEU A 233 -3.70 -21.86 -13.35
CA LEU A 233 -4.76 -22.84 -13.08
C LEU A 233 -4.79 -23.21 -11.59
N HIS A 234 -5.99 -23.10 -11.01
CA HIS A 234 -6.22 -23.47 -9.61
C HIS A 234 -5.81 -24.93 -9.36
N PRO A 235 -5.12 -25.26 -8.24
CA PRO A 235 -4.65 -26.62 -7.97
C PRO A 235 -5.73 -27.70 -8.10
N SER A 236 -6.96 -27.43 -7.67
CA SER A 236 -8.08 -28.37 -7.79
C SER A 236 -8.52 -28.69 -9.23
N ARG A 237 -8.05 -27.93 -10.23
CA ARG A 237 -8.38 -28.13 -11.64
C ARG A 237 -7.21 -28.69 -12.46
N ARG A 238 -6.06 -28.95 -11.83
CA ARG A 238 -4.91 -29.58 -12.51
C ARG A 238 -5.23 -31.06 -12.72
N LYS A 239 -5.15 -31.54 -13.96
CA LYS A 239 -5.25 -32.98 -14.25
C LYS A 239 -4.01 -33.66 -13.64
N SER A 240 -4.22 -34.71 -12.86
CA SER A 240 -3.16 -35.57 -12.28
C SER A 240 -2.33 -36.24 -13.36
#